data_AF-R0HBB4-F1
#
_entry.id   AF-R0HBB4-F1
#
_cell.length_a   1.000
_cell.length_b   1.000
_cell.length_c   1.000
_cell.angle_alpha   90.00
_cell.angle_beta   90.00
_cell.angle_gamma   90.00
#
_symmetry.space_group_name_H-M   'P 1'
#
loop_
_entity.id
_entity.type
_entity.pdbx_description
1 polymer ?
#
loop_
_entity_poly.entity_id
_entity_poly.type
_entity_poly.pdbx_seq_one_letter_code
_entity_poly.pdbx_strand_id
1 'polypeptide(L)'
;DRIGEYEFKSKSHQNEFSPDGVCKAPIYALYVKEELDSWPEQELRTRTWLEIPEALENCRHAWMKCALEEGFFCKWHQDKDIN
;
A
#
# COMPACT_ATOMS: atom_id res chain seq x y z
N ASP A 1 6.43 -6.58 7.89
CA ASP A 1 5.62 -7.82 7.87
C ASP A 1 4.73 -7.86 6.64
N ARG A 2 4.47 -9.03 6.03
CA ARG A 2 3.47 -9.15 4.95
C ARG A 2 2.08 -9.05 5.57
N ILE A 3 1.28 -8.09 5.14
CA ILE A 3 -0.03 -7.78 5.73
C ILE A 3 -1.20 -8.12 4.79
N GLY A 4 -0.95 -8.48 3.54
CA GLY A 4 -2.02 -8.89 2.62
C GLY A 4 -1.54 -9.20 1.22
N GLU A 5 -2.45 -9.67 0.38
CA GLU A 5 -2.30 -9.77 -1.07
C GLU A 5 -3.63 -9.43 -1.73
N TYR A 6 -3.59 -8.50 -2.67
CA TYR A 6 -4.78 -7.99 -3.33
C TYR A 6 -4.69 -8.18 -4.84
N GLU A 7 -5.82 -8.48 -5.47
CA GLU A 7 -5.90 -8.59 -6.91
C GLU A 7 -6.29 -7.27 -7.56
N PHE A 8 -5.66 -6.94 -8.68
CA PHE A 8 -6.00 -5.78 -9.49
C PHE A 8 -5.81 -6.08 -10.97
N LYS A 9 -6.54 -5.36 -11.83
CA LYS A 9 -6.40 -5.50 -13.29
C LYS A 9 -5.38 -4.50 -13.83
N SER A 10 -4.43 -4.96 -14.64
CA SER A 10 -3.42 -4.14 -15.28
C SER A 10 -3.51 -4.25 -16.79
N LYS A 11 -3.72 -3.11 -17.46
CA LYS A 11 -3.77 -3.04 -18.94
C LYS A 11 -2.44 -3.45 -19.59
N SER A 12 -1.32 -3.23 -18.91
CA SER A 12 0.00 -3.62 -19.44
C SER A 12 0.27 -5.12 -19.36
N HIS A 13 -0.50 -5.85 -18.54
CA HIS A 13 -0.39 -7.30 -18.40
C HIS A 13 -1.53 -8.06 -19.09
N GLN A 14 -2.40 -7.33 -19.80
CA GLN A 14 -3.48 -7.92 -20.57
C GLN A 14 -2.92 -8.46 -21.90
N ASN A 15 -2.96 -9.77 -22.09
CA ASN A 15 -2.49 -10.43 -23.32
C ASN A 15 -3.25 -11.73 -23.58
N GLU A 16 -2.88 -12.48 -24.63
CA GLU A 16 -3.55 -13.74 -25.02
C GLU A 16 -3.57 -14.79 -23.88
N PHE A 17 -2.56 -14.79 -23.01
CA PHE A 17 -2.43 -15.73 -21.89
C PHE A 17 -3.02 -15.19 -20.57
N SER A 18 -3.28 -13.88 -20.49
CA SER A 18 -3.95 -13.22 -19.37
C SER A 18 -4.97 -12.22 -19.92
N PRO A 19 -6.11 -12.70 -20.45
CA PRO A 19 -7.08 -11.86 -21.14
C PRO A 19 -7.74 -10.82 -20.22
N ASP A 20 -7.81 -11.10 -18.92
CA ASP A 20 -8.29 -10.17 -17.89
C ASP A 20 -7.19 -9.28 -17.30
N GLY A 21 -5.91 -9.56 -17.58
CA GLY A 21 -4.77 -8.82 -17.05
C GLY A 21 -4.70 -8.82 -15.51
N VAL A 22 -5.12 -9.90 -14.86
CA VAL A 22 -5.15 -9.99 -13.39
C VAL A 22 -3.74 -10.06 -12.83
N CYS A 23 -3.44 -9.16 -11.89
CA CYS A 23 -2.19 -9.08 -11.17
C CYS A 23 -2.45 -9.19 -9.66
N LYS A 24 -1.42 -9.61 -8.92
CA LYS A 24 -1.43 -9.70 -7.45
C LYS A 24 -0.46 -8.68 -6.86
N ALA A 25 -0.90 -7.99 -5.82
CA ALA A 25 -0.16 -6.99 -5.09
C ALA A 25 0.03 -7.48 -3.63
N PRO A 26 1.14 -8.15 -3.30
CA PRO A 26 1.48 -8.44 -1.92
C PRO A 26 1.88 -7.14 -1.20
N ILE A 27 1.31 -6.90 -0.02
CA ILE A 27 1.51 -5.67 0.75
C ILE A 27 2.33 -5.97 1.99
N TYR A 28 3.29 -5.09 2.29
CA TYR A 28 4.15 -5.19 3.45
C TYR A 28 4.07 -3.91 4.27
N ALA A 29 3.91 -4.06 5.59
CA ALA A 29 3.97 -2.95 6.53
C ALA A 29 5.41 -2.73 7.02
N LEU A 30 5.79 -1.45 7.08
CA LEU A 30 7.05 -0.98 7.63
C LEU A 30 6.75 -0.11 8.84
N TYR A 31 7.41 -0.40 9.97
CA TYR A 31 7.35 0.45 11.16
C TYR A 31 8.53 1.40 11.10
N VAL A 32 8.26 2.63 10.68
CA VAL A 32 9.31 3.62 10.44
C VAL A 32 9.62 4.32 11.76
N LYS A 33 10.87 4.19 12.21
CA LYS A 33 11.38 4.85 13.44
C LYS A 33 12.15 6.14 13.16
N GLU A 34 12.70 6.25 11.96
CA GLU A 34 13.51 7.38 11.51
C GLU A 34 13.21 7.64 10.03
N GLU A 35 13.11 8.92 9.69
CA GLU A 35 12.99 9.39 8.32
C GLU A 35 14.29 10.08 7.91
N LEU A 36 14.88 9.64 6.80
CA LEU A 36 16.08 10.27 6.24
C LEU A 36 15.71 11.49 5.40
N ASP A 37 16.52 12.55 5.54
CA ASP A 37 16.40 13.80 4.76
C ASP A 37 16.59 13.60 3.26
N SER A 38 17.36 12.58 2.86
CA SER A 38 17.64 12.26 1.46
C SER A 38 17.19 10.84 1.12
N TRP A 39 16.49 10.68 0.00
CA TRP A 39 16.06 9.37 -0.51
C TRP A 39 16.07 9.30 -2.05
N PRO A 40 16.18 8.09 -2.65
CA PRO A 40 16.54 7.95 -4.06
C PRO A 40 15.61 8.61 -5.08
N GLU A 41 14.30 8.71 -4.83
CA GLU A 41 13.33 9.29 -5.77
C GLU A 41 12.80 10.68 -5.36
N GLN A 42 13.44 11.37 -4.41
CA GLN A 42 12.95 12.65 -3.86
C GLN A 42 12.81 13.79 -4.87
N GLU A 43 13.61 13.78 -5.94
CA GLU A 43 13.54 14.78 -7.02
C GLU A 43 12.31 14.58 -7.92
N LEU A 44 11.75 13.36 -7.94
CA LEU A 44 10.67 12.96 -8.86
C LEU A 44 9.34 12.74 -8.13
N ARG A 45 9.36 12.60 -6.81
CA ARG A 45 8.21 12.21 -6.00
C ARG A 45 8.20 12.97 -4.69
N THR A 46 7.01 13.35 -4.26
CA THR A 46 6.78 13.89 -2.92
C THR A 46 6.45 12.78 -1.94
N ARG A 47 6.87 12.96 -0.68
CA ARG A 47 6.54 12.08 0.44
C ARG A 47 5.85 12.91 1.52
N THR A 48 4.73 12.41 2.02
CA THR A 48 3.94 13.02 3.09
C THR A 48 3.39 11.92 3.99
N TRP A 49 3.40 12.16 5.30
CA TRP A 49 2.69 11.32 6.26
C TRP A 49 1.22 11.74 6.29
N LEU A 50 0.34 10.76 6.32
CA LEU A 50 -1.11 10.97 6.31
C LEU A 50 -1.73 10.11 7.40
N GLU A 51 -2.82 10.62 8.00
CA GLU A 51 -3.68 9.81 8.83
C GLU A 51 -4.46 8.80 7.97
N ILE A 52 -4.91 7.69 8.57
CA ILE A 52 -5.62 6.63 7.82
C ILE A 52 -6.83 7.18 7.03
N PRO A 53 -7.70 8.05 7.60
CA PRO A 53 -8.82 8.61 6.84
C PRO A 53 -8.37 9.42 5.61
N GLU A 54 -7.31 10.22 5.74
CA GLU A 54 -6.77 11.03 4.65
C GLU A 54 -6.17 10.14 3.55
N ALA A 55 -5.45 9.08 3.94
CA ALA A 55 -4.91 8.12 3.00
C ALA A 55 -6.02 7.39 2.21
N LEU A 56 -7.15 7.07 2.85
CA LEU A 56 -8.31 6.44 2.21
C LEU A 56 -8.98 7.34 1.17
N GLU A 57 -9.05 8.64 1.44
CA GLU A 57 -9.57 9.64 0.49
C GLU A 57 -8.66 9.76 -0.75
N ASN A 58 -7.35 9.70 -0.55
CA ASN A 58 -6.36 9.78 -1.63
C ASN A 58 -6.19 8.47 -2.42
N CYS A 59 -6.67 7.34 -1.91
CA CYS A 59 -6.56 6.05 -2.59
C CYS A 59 -7.44 5.96 -3.84
N ARG A 60 -6.80 5.82 -5.01
CA ARG A 60 -7.49 5.69 -6.30
C ARG A 60 -8.16 4.32 -6.50
N HIS A 61 -7.56 3.26 -5.98
CA HIS A 61 -8.00 1.89 -6.24
C HIS A 61 -8.68 1.28 -5.02
N ALA A 62 -9.80 0.59 -5.23
CA ALA A 62 -10.56 -0.05 -4.15
C ALA A 62 -9.70 -1.01 -3.32
N TRP A 63 -8.80 -1.76 -3.97
CA TRP A 63 -7.90 -2.68 -3.26
C TRP A 63 -6.94 -1.96 -2.29
N MET A 64 -6.52 -0.73 -2.60
CA MET A 64 -5.67 0.06 -1.70
C MET A 64 -6.45 0.49 -0.47
N LYS A 65 -7.72 0.87 -0.66
CA LYS A 65 -8.63 1.20 0.44
C LYS A 65 -8.84 -0.02 1.34
N CYS A 66 -9.14 -1.17 0.74
CA CYS A 66 -9.20 -2.44 1.47
C CYS A 66 -7.92 -2.73 2.25
N ALA A 67 -6.74 -2.52 1.65
CA ALA A 67 -5.46 -2.74 2.35
C ALA A 67 -5.28 -1.87 3.60
N LEU A 68 -5.82 -0.65 3.58
CA LEU A 68 -5.78 0.28 4.70
C LEU A 68 -6.90 0.03 5.73
N GLU A 69 -8.13 -0.22 5.26
CA GLU A 69 -9.34 -0.40 6.09
C GLU A 69 -9.51 -1.79 6.68
N GLU A 70 -9.13 -2.85 5.95
CA GLU A 70 -9.44 -4.25 6.31
C GLU A 70 -8.62 -4.73 7.51
N GLY A 71 -8.50 -3.95 8.57
CA GLY A 71 -7.96 -4.35 9.86
C GLY A 71 -6.51 -4.83 9.85
N PHE A 72 -5.86 -5.06 8.71
CA PHE A 72 -4.51 -5.59 8.66
C PHE A 72 -3.52 -4.51 9.03
N PHE A 73 -3.62 -3.32 8.44
CA PHE A 73 -2.80 -2.19 8.87
C PHE A 73 -3.22 -1.71 10.27
N CYS A 74 -4.50 -1.47 10.54
CA CYS A 74 -4.96 -0.99 11.84
C CYS A 74 -4.64 -1.96 13.00
N LYS A 75 -4.83 -3.27 12.84
CA LYS A 75 -4.47 -4.26 13.87
C LYS A 75 -2.97 -4.41 13.99
N TRP A 76 -2.25 -4.49 12.86
CA TRP A 76 -0.79 -4.57 12.89
C TRP A 76 -0.18 -3.33 13.58
N HIS A 77 -0.74 -2.14 13.36
CA HIS A 77 -0.30 -0.90 14.00
C HIS A 77 -0.54 -0.95 15.52
N GLN A 78 -1.73 -1.35 15.95
CA GLN A 78 -2.06 -1.53 17.37
C GLN A 78 -1.10 -2.50 18.07
N ASP A 79 -0.68 -3.57 17.41
CA ASP A 79 0.27 -4.54 17.98
C ASP A 79 1.70 -3.98 18.15
N LYS A 80 2.08 -2.94 17.38
CA LYS A 80 3.41 -2.33 17.46
C LYS A 80 3.49 -1.16 18.45
N ASP A 81 2.39 -0.45 18.70
CA ASP A 81 2.33 0.61 19.72
C ASP A 81 2.35 0.07 21.17
N ILE A 82 2.05 -1.21 21.37
CA ILE A 82 1.99 -1.84 22.71
C ILE A 82 3.38 -2.30 23.21
N ASN A 83 4.46 -2.09 22.46
CA ASN A 83 5.83 -2.44 22.87
C ASN A 83 6.80 -1.25 22.86
#